data_AF-A0A7S0VD53-F1
#
_entry.id   AF-A0A7S0VD53-F1
#
_cell.length_a   1.000
_cell.length_b   1.000
_cell.length_c   1.000
_cell.angle_alpha   90.00
_cell.angle_beta   90.00
_cell.angle_gamma   90.00
#
_symmetry.space_group_name_H-M   'P 1'
#
loop_
_entity.id
_entity.type
_entity.pdbx_description
1 polymer ?
#
loop_
_entity_poly.entity_id
_entity_poly.type
_entity_poly.pdbx_seq_one_letter_code
_entity_poly.pdbx_strand_id
1 'polypeptide(L)'
;ILKRDYAAEKELPPQQKLYRNTRLYTLLVDLEESLGTVESTGAAYERMLDLKIATPQTVLNYASFLQEHKHFDESFRVYERGVAAFRFPHAADIWRAYLAQFVERFKGSKLERARDLFEQAVAAAPPEHCRTLYLSYAALEESYGLARRAMEIYERATRTVPIGERLAVYDIYLSRATELYGVSKVREVFETAIEAEPPHGLSDADCRTLCLRFAAFEQRLGEVDRARAIFRHAAPLADPKEDKSFWDAWKQFEAAHGNEDTFKELLRMQRTFYM
;
A
#
# COMPACT_ATOMS: atom_id res chain seq x y z
N ILE A 1 -13.22 -32.34 -17.07
CA ILE A 1 -12.41 -33.47 -16.54
C ILE A 1 -12.33 -33.42 -15.00
N LEU A 2 -12.26 -32.24 -14.37
CA LEU A 2 -12.15 -32.00 -12.92
C LEU A 2 -13.22 -32.58 -11.95
N LYS A 3 -14.36 -33.10 -12.42
CA LYS A 3 -15.40 -33.68 -11.54
C LYS A 3 -15.30 -35.21 -11.38
N ARG A 4 -14.53 -35.91 -12.24
CA ARG A 4 -14.40 -37.37 -12.19
C ARG A 4 -13.37 -37.85 -11.15
N ASP A 5 -12.32 -37.08 -10.92
CA ASP A 5 -11.22 -37.50 -10.01
C ASP A 5 -11.58 -37.30 -8.52
N TYR A 6 -12.38 -36.29 -8.19
CA TYR A 6 -12.84 -36.03 -6.82
C TYR A 6 -13.79 -37.11 -6.25
N ALA A 7 -14.48 -37.84 -7.13
CA ALA A 7 -15.42 -38.90 -6.74
C ALA A 7 -14.69 -40.22 -6.47
N ALA A 8 -13.65 -40.55 -7.25
CA ALA A 8 -12.84 -41.76 -7.09
C ALA A 8 -11.95 -41.73 -5.84
N GLU A 9 -11.52 -40.56 -5.37
CA GLU A 9 -10.71 -40.41 -4.15
C GLU A 9 -11.50 -40.58 -2.84
N LYS A 10 -12.83 -40.48 -2.90
CA LYS A 10 -13.68 -40.64 -1.71
C LYS A 10 -13.74 -42.10 -1.26
N GLU A 11 -13.61 -43.05 -2.19
CA GLU A 11 -13.72 -44.50 -1.97
C GLU A 11 -12.43 -45.17 -1.48
N LEU A 12 -11.29 -44.46 -1.45
CA LEU A 12 -10.02 -45.03 -0.98
C LEU A 12 -9.94 -45.06 0.56
N PRO A 13 -9.38 -46.13 1.17
CA PRO A 13 -9.22 -46.29 2.61
C PRO A 13 -8.53 -45.09 3.27
N PRO A 14 -8.85 -44.73 4.53
CA PRO A 14 -8.19 -43.63 5.26
C PRO A 14 -6.67 -43.76 5.32
N GLN A 15 -6.14 -44.99 5.32
CA GLN A 15 -4.71 -45.28 5.29
C GLN A 15 -4.05 -44.83 3.97
N GLN A 16 -4.76 -44.93 2.85
CA GLN A 16 -4.30 -44.39 1.58
C GLN A 16 -4.52 -42.87 1.49
N LYS A 17 -5.20 -42.22 2.44
CA LYS A 17 -5.32 -40.75 2.53
C LYS A 17 -4.25 -40.13 3.46
N LEU A 18 -3.37 -40.93 4.06
CA LEU A 18 -2.29 -40.46 4.93
C LEU A 18 -1.33 -39.50 4.22
N TYR A 19 -1.10 -39.68 2.91
CA TYR A 19 -0.29 -38.77 2.10
C TYR A 19 -0.90 -37.36 2.00
N ARG A 20 -2.16 -37.17 2.44
CA ARG A 20 -2.84 -35.87 2.47
C ARG A 20 -2.93 -35.22 3.84
N ASN A 21 -2.39 -35.86 4.88
CA ASN A 21 -2.53 -35.33 6.23
C ASN A 21 -1.52 -34.20 6.49
N THR A 22 -2.04 -32.97 6.58
CA THR A 22 -1.26 -31.75 6.89
C THR A 22 -0.36 -31.91 8.11
N ARG A 23 -0.84 -32.54 9.18
CA ARG A 23 -0.12 -32.66 10.46
C ARG A 23 1.09 -33.59 10.40
N LEU A 24 1.00 -34.63 9.57
CA LEU A 24 2.12 -35.55 9.37
C LEU A 24 3.22 -34.90 8.53
N TYR A 25 2.83 -34.10 7.55
CA TYR A 25 3.77 -33.35 6.75
C TYR A 25 4.41 -32.18 7.52
N THR A 26 3.69 -31.49 8.40
CA THR A 26 4.32 -30.49 9.29
C THR A 26 5.31 -31.15 10.24
N LEU A 27 4.95 -32.29 10.85
CA LEU A 27 5.87 -33.04 11.72
C LEU A 27 7.10 -33.55 10.94
N LEU A 28 6.90 -34.01 9.70
CA LEU A 28 7.98 -34.44 8.82
C LEU A 28 8.90 -33.28 8.45
N VAL A 29 8.34 -32.10 8.19
CA VAL A 29 9.12 -30.88 7.97
C VAL A 29 9.91 -30.51 9.22
N ASP A 30 9.29 -30.49 10.41
CA ASP A 30 9.98 -30.15 11.66
C ASP A 30 11.11 -31.16 11.98
N LEU A 31 10.92 -32.44 11.64
CA LEU A 31 11.94 -33.47 11.77
C LEU A 31 13.07 -33.30 10.75
N GLU A 32 12.73 -33.02 9.49
CA GLU A 32 13.73 -32.78 8.45
C GLU A 32 14.52 -31.48 8.72
N GLU A 33 13.89 -30.43 9.27
CA GLU A 33 14.59 -29.20 9.69
C GLU A 33 15.57 -29.45 10.84
N SER A 34 15.29 -30.41 11.73
CA SER A 34 16.15 -30.71 12.88
C SER A 34 17.22 -31.78 12.61
N LEU A 35 16.99 -32.70 11.67
CA LEU A 35 17.84 -33.87 11.44
C LEU A 35 18.36 -33.99 9.99
N GLY A 36 17.79 -33.26 9.05
CA GLY A 36 17.94 -33.47 7.61
C GLY A 36 19.09 -32.70 6.95
N THR A 37 19.31 -33.05 5.68
CA THR A 37 20.20 -32.33 4.75
C THR A 37 19.39 -31.31 3.93
N VAL A 38 20.03 -30.24 3.44
CA VAL A 38 19.34 -29.17 2.68
C VAL A 38 18.54 -29.71 1.48
N GLU A 39 19.03 -30.78 0.85
CA GLU A 39 18.35 -31.44 -0.29
C GLU A 39 17.15 -32.29 0.15
N SER A 40 17.23 -32.99 1.28
CA SER A 40 16.14 -33.82 1.79
C SER A 40 14.98 -32.97 2.31
N THR A 41 15.30 -31.88 3.02
CA THR A 41 14.33 -30.90 3.48
C THR A 41 13.65 -30.20 2.30
N GLY A 42 14.42 -29.79 1.29
CA GLY A 42 13.90 -29.21 0.06
C GLY A 42 12.91 -30.13 -0.66
N ALA A 43 13.27 -31.41 -0.83
CA ALA A 43 12.39 -32.40 -1.45
C ALA A 43 11.11 -32.66 -0.63
N ALA A 44 11.18 -32.62 0.70
CA ALA A 44 10.02 -32.74 1.57
C ALA A 44 9.04 -31.57 1.37
N TYR A 45 9.57 -30.35 1.32
CA TYR A 45 8.80 -29.14 1.04
C TYR A 45 8.21 -29.12 -0.38
N GLU A 46 8.96 -29.53 -1.39
CA GLU A 46 8.46 -29.64 -2.76
C GLU A 46 7.29 -30.63 -2.87
N ARG A 47 7.37 -31.77 -2.17
CA ARG A 47 6.26 -32.74 -2.11
C ARG A 47 5.02 -32.12 -1.47
N MET A 48 5.15 -31.28 -0.44
CA MET A 48 4.01 -30.58 0.16
C MET A 48 3.35 -29.59 -0.80
N LEU A 49 4.17 -28.90 -1.60
CA LEU A 49 3.71 -27.96 -2.63
C LEU A 49 2.99 -28.69 -3.77
N ASP A 50 3.54 -29.81 -4.25
CA ASP A 50 2.94 -30.61 -5.32
C ASP A 50 1.59 -31.22 -4.91
N LEU A 51 1.49 -31.65 -3.65
CA LEU A 51 0.25 -32.19 -3.11
C LEU A 51 -0.80 -31.10 -2.82
N LYS A 52 -0.45 -29.81 -2.95
CA LYS A 52 -1.30 -28.64 -2.65
C LYS A 52 -1.83 -28.60 -1.22
N ILE A 53 -1.05 -29.13 -0.27
CA ILE A 53 -1.37 -29.18 1.16
C ILE A 53 -0.65 -28.07 1.92
N ALA A 54 0.33 -27.43 1.27
CA ALA A 54 1.09 -26.33 1.83
C ALA A 54 0.17 -25.22 2.34
N THR A 55 0.49 -24.72 3.54
CA THR A 55 -0.07 -23.47 4.06
C THR A 55 0.86 -22.31 3.67
N PRO A 56 0.39 -21.06 3.65
CA PRO A 56 1.26 -19.90 3.43
C PRO A 56 2.45 -19.85 4.39
N GLN A 57 2.26 -20.30 5.63
CA GLN A 57 3.31 -20.42 6.63
C GLN A 57 4.39 -21.43 6.25
N THR A 58 4.01 -22.59 5.67
CA THR A 58 5.02 -23.57 5.22
C THR A 58 5.91 -23.03 4.09
N VAL A 59 5.38 -22.16 3.22
CA VAL A 59 6.19 -21.47 2.19
C VAL A 59 7.15 -20.48 2.82
N LEU A 60 6.70 -19.74 3.83
CA LEU A 60 7.55 -18.80 4.57
C LEU A 60 8.67 -19.52 5.32
N ASN A 61 8.36 -20.63 6.02
CA ASN A 61 9.34 -21.44 6.73
C ASN A 61 10.36 -22.06 5.77
N TYR A 62 9.91 -22.61 4.64
CA TYR A 62 10.81 -23.16 3.63
C TYR A 62 11.75 -22.10 3.08
N ALA A 63 11.21 -20.91 2.81
CA ALA A 63 12.02 -19.82 2.32
C ALA A 63 13.01 -19.30 3.37
N SER A 64 12.65 -19.19 4.65
CA SER A 64 13.60 -18.83 5.72
C SER A 64 14.69 -19.88 5.90
N PHE A 65 14.34 -21.17 5.82
CA PHE A 65 15.32 -22.26 5.88
C PHE A 65 16.34 -22.15 4.73
N LEU A 66 15.89 -21.93 3.49
CA LEU A 66 16.79 -21.74 2.35
C LEU A 66 17.67 -20.50 2.49
N GLN A 67 17.19 -19.45 3.17
CA GLN A 67 17.99 -18.26 3.47
C GLN A 67 19.11 -18.53 4.47
N GLU A 68 18.84 -19.27 5.54
CA GLU A 68 19.85 -19.67 6.52
C GLU A 68 20.97 -20.47 5.85
N HIS A 69 20.60 -21.32 4.89
CA HIS A 69 21.54 -22.10 4.09
C HIS A 69 22.14 -21.35 2.88
N LYS A 70 21.86 -20.05 2.70
CA LYS A 70 22.37 -19.19 1.61
C LYS A 70 21.97 -19.62 0.18
N HIS A 71 20.93 -20.44 0.03
CA HIS A 71 20.38 -20.84 -1.27
C HIS A 71 19.31 -19.84 -1.74
N PHE A 72 19.75 -18.63 -2.08
CA PHE A 72 18.84 -17.51 -2.37
C PHE A 72 18.03 -17.70 -3.65
N ASP A 73 18.63 -18.27 -4.71
CA ASP A 73 17.94 -18.47 -5.99
C ASP A 73 16.80 -19.50 -5.87
N GLU A 74 16.98 -20.52 -5.03
CA GLU A 74 15.94 -21.50 -4.72
C GLU A 74 14.84 -20.89 -3.87
N SER A 75 15.20 -20.08 -2.86
CA SER A 75 14.24 -19.33 -2.05
C SER A 75 13.32 -18.47 -2.93
N PHE A 76 13.84 -17.81 -3.97
CA PHE A 76 13.02 -17.04 -4.92
C PHE A 76 12.08 -17.89 -5.76
N ARG A 77 12.51 -19.08 -6.20
CA ARG A 77 11.63 -20.04 -6.91
C ARG A 77 10.49 -20.51 -6.02
N VAL A 78 10.77 -20.71 -4.73
CA VAL A 78 9.77 -21.08 -3.73
C VAL A 78 8.74 -19.98 -3.54
N TYR A 79 9.17 -18.72 -3.49
CA TYR A 79 8.26 -17.58 -3.45
C TYR A 79 7.39 -17.46 -4.70
N GLU A 80 7.97 -17.56 -5.89
CA GLU A 80 7.21 -17.53 -7.16
C GLU A 80 6.17 -18.65 -7.23
N ARG A 81 6.54 -19.87 -6.80
CA ARG A 81 5.64 -21.02 -6.73
C ARG A 81 4.57 -20.84 -5.65
N GLY A 82 4.92 -20.24 -4.51
CA GLY A 82 3.98 -19.88 -3.45
C GLY A 82 2.93 -18.87 -3.93
N VAL A 83 3.36 -17.80 -4.60
CA VAL A 83 2.46 -16.80 -5.20
C VAL A 83 1.54 -17.43 -6.25
N ALA A 84 2.04 -18.35 -7.08
CA ALA A 84 1.21 -19.04 -8.07
C ALA A 84 0.20 -20.02 -7.42
N ALA A 85 0.53 -20.58 -6.26
CA ALA A 85 -0.30 -21.56 -5.56
C ALA A 85 -1.43 -20.91 -4.73
N PHE A 86 -1.19 -19.75 -4.13
CA PHE A 86 -2.15 -19.08 -3.24
C PHE A 86 -2.81 -17.87 -3.89
N ARG A 87 -4.14 -17.76 -3.75
CA ARG A 87 -4.86 -16.52 -4.05
C ARG A 87 -4.88 -15.59 -2.85
N PHE A 88 -5.05 -14.30 -3.10
CA PHE A 88 -5.33 -13.32 -2.05
C PHE A 88 -6.58 -13.72 -1.26
N PRO A 89 -6.63 -13.47 0.07
CA PRO A 89 -5.73 -12.64 0.90
C PRO A 89 -4.41 -13.27 1.40
N HIS A 90 -4.28 -14.60 1.40
CA HIS A 90 -3.13 -15.29 2.01
C HIS A 90 -1.79 -15.10 1.28
N ALA A 91 -1.84 -14.70 0.01
CA ALA A 91 -0.65 -14.35 -0.76
C ALA A 91 0.01 -13.04 -0.28
N ALA A 92 -0.69 -12.16 0.45
CA ALA A 92 -0.16 -10.87 0.88
C ALA A 92 1.05 -11.02 1.83
N ASP A 93 1.00 -12.00 2.74
CA ASP A 93 2.12 -12.29 3.66
C ASP A 93 3.35 -12.80 2.91
N ILE A 94 3.12 -13.66 1.92
CA ILE A 94 4.17 -14.20 1.05
C ILE A 94 4.83 -13.07 0.27
N TRP A 95 4.04 -12.17 -0.33
CA TRP A 95 4.55 -10.99 -1.03
C TRP A 95 5.34 -10.05 -0.11
N ARG A 96 4.85 -9.77 1.10
CA ARG A 96 5.57 -8.91 2.06
C ARG A 96 6.95 -9.49 2.42
N ALA A 97 7.00 -10.77 2.75
CA ALA A 97 8.26 -11.45 3.07
C ALA A 97 9.19 -11.47 1.85
N TYR A 98 8.67 -11.83 0.68
CA TYR A 98 9.45 -11.91 -0.55
C TYR A 98 10.06 -10.55 -0.94
N LEU A 99 9.26 -9.49 -0.93
CA LEU A 99 9.72 -8.14 -1.29
C LEU A 99 10.74 -7.61 -0.27
N ALA A 100 10.52 -7.79 1.03
CA ALA A 100 11.48 -7.36 2.06
C ALA A 100 12.85 -8.04 1.89
N GLN A 101 12.84 -9.35 1.64
CA GLN A 101 14.08 -10.10 1.43
C GLN A 101 14.77 -9.74 0.12
N PHE A 102 14.01 -9.51 -0.95
CA PHE A 102 14.56 -9.06 -2.22
C PHE A 102 15.24 -7.69 -2.08
N VAL A 103 14.59 -6.75 -1.39
CA VAL A 103 15.12 -5.40 -1.11
C VAL A 103 16.42 -5.48 -0.30
N GLU A 104 16.44 -6.24 0.80
CA GLU A 104 17.63 -6.36 1.65
C GLU A 104 18.82 -6.97 0.89
N ARG A 105 18.57 -7.92 -0.01
CA ARG A 105 19.64 -8.63 -0.70
C ARG A 105 20.19 -7.88 -1.90
N PHE A 106 19.30 -7.34 -2.73
CA PHE A 106 19.69 -6.77 -4.03
C PHE A 106 19.91 -5.26 -3.96
N LYS A 107 19.37 -4.54 -2.98
CA LYS A 107 19.55 -3.10 -2.71
C LYS A 107 19.45 -2.26 -3.99
N GLY A 108 20.54 -2.09 -4.75
CA GLY A 108 20.56 -1.40 -6.05
C GLY A 108 21.07 -2.20 -7.27
N SER A 109 21.46 -3.47 -7.13
CA SER A 109 22.12 -4.23 -8.22
C SER A 109 21.19 -4.68 -9.35
N LYS A 110 19.92 -4.97 -9.05
CA LYS A 110 18.92 -5.48 -10.01
C LYS A 110 17.57 -4.76 -9.84
N LEU A 111 17.59 -3.43 -9.98
CA LEU A 111 16.41 -2.58 -9.84
C LEU A 111 15.29 -2.93 -10.81
N GLU A 112 15.61 -3.27 -12.05
CA GLU A 112 14.59 -3.65 -13.06
C GLU A 112 13.83 -4.91 -12.66
N ARG A 113 14.53 -5.94 -12.19
CA ARG A 113 13.89 -7.16 -11.68
C ARG A 113 13.04 -6.87 -10.42
N ALA A 114 13.49 -5.95 -9.57
CA ALA A 114 12.70 -5.50 -8.42
C ALA A 114 11.38 -4.87 -8.89
N ARG A 115 11.46 -3.97 -9.87
CA ARG A 115 10.29 -3.28 -10.46
C ARG A 115 9.29 -4.26 -11.05
N ASP A 116 9.75 -5.19 -11.87
CA ASP A 116 8.88 -6.20 -12.48
C ASP A 116 8.15 -7.01 -11.39
N LEU A 117 8.85 -7.31 -10.30
CA LEU A 117 8.28 -8.03 -9.17
C LEU A 117 7.24 -7.20 -8.41
N PHE A 118 7.51 -5.93 -8.16
CA PHE A 118 6.55 -5.01 -7.54
C PHE A 118 5.32 -4.80 -8.44
N GLU A 119 5.48 -4.68 -9.76
CA GLU A 119 4.36 -4.56 -10.69
C GLU A 119 3.49 -5.83 -10.70
N GLN A 120 4.09 -7.02 -10.64
CA GLN A 120 3.34 -8.27 -10.48
C GLN A 120 2.58 -8.32 -9.15
N ALA A 121 3.21 -7.90 -8.05
CA ALA A 121 2.59 -7.86 -6.74
C ALA A 121 1.40 -6.91 -6.71
N VAL A 122 1.56 -5.71 -7.28
CA VAL A 122 0.52 -4.68 -7.38
C VAL A 122 -0.63 -5.13 -8.27
N ALA A 123 -0.35 -5.75 -9.43
CA ALA A 123 -1.37 -6.27 -10.33
C ALA A 123 -2.21 -7.39 -9.69
N ALA A 124 -1.60 -8.17 -8.80
CA ALA A 124 -2.28 -9.27 -8.12
C ALA A 124 -3.03 -8.81 -6.85
N ALA A 125 -2.66 -7.66 -6.26
CA ALA A 125 -3.15 -7.23 -4.95
C ALA A 125 -4.59 -6.66 -4.96
N PRO A 126 -5.43 -7.03 -3.99
CA PRO A 126 -6.70 -6.38 -3.70
C PRO A 126 -6.48 -5.03 -2.97
N PRO A 127 -7.43 -4.09 -3.08
CA PRO A 127 -7.27 -2.69 -2.68
C PRO A 127 -6.87 -2.49 -1.21
N GLU A 128 -7.21 -3.40 -0.31
CA GLU A 128 -6.90 -3.30 1.13
C GLU A 128 -5.41 -3.48 1.47
N HIS A 129 -4.67 -4.24 0.66
CA HIS A 129 -3.23 -4.49 0.91
C HIS A 129 -2.32 -3.70 -0.04
N CYS A 130 -2.91 -2.99 -1.00
CA CYS A 130 -2.18 -2.16 -1.95
C CYS A 130 -1.35 -1.09 -1.25
N ARG A 131 -1.85 -0.47 -0.16
CA ARG A 131 -1.14 0.61 0.55
C ARG A 131 0.29 0.20 0.93
N THR A 132 0.45 -0.90 1.66
CA THR A 132 1.76 -1.33 2.14
C THR A 132 2.71 -1.68 1.00
N LEU A 133 2.20 -2.26 -0.09
CA LEU A 133 2.97 -2.61 -1.28
C LEU A 133 3.45 -1.37 -2.05
N TYR A 134 2.58 -0.38 -2.23
CA TYR A 134 2.97 0.87 -2.88
C TYR A 134 3.97 1.67 -2.05
N LEU A 135 3.81 1.70 -0.72
CA LEU A 135 4.75 2.37 0.16
C LEU A 135 6.14 1.72 0.14
N SER A 136 6.21 0.38 0.14
CA SER A 136 7.50 -0.31 0.04
C SER A 136 8.12 -0.16 -1.35
N TYR A 137 7.31 -0.13 -2.41
CA TYR A 137 7.79 0.13 -3.77
C TYR A 137 8.37 1.54 -3.91
N ALA A 138 7.65 2.55 -3.40
CA ALA A 138 8.12 3.93 -3.43
C ALA A 138 9.39 4.12 -2.59
N ALA A 139 9.48 3.51 -1.40
CA ALA A 139 10.70 3.56 -0.57
C ALA A 139 11.92 2.93 -1.26
N LEU A 140 11.73 1.88 -2.06
CA LEU A 140 12.80 1.29 -2.87
C LEU A 140 13.24 2.25 -4.00
N GLU A 141 12.29 2.89 -4.70
CA GLU A 141 12.63 3.88 -5.73
C GLU A 141 13.25 5.16 -5.15
N GLU A 142 12.90 5.58 -3.93
CA GLU A 142 13.55 6.70 -3.24
C GLU A 142 15.01 6.39 -2.87
N SER A 143 15.27 5.17 -2.40
CA SER A 143 16.60 4.78 -1.91
C SER A 143 17.58 4.44 -3.01
N TYR A 144 17.12 3.85 -4.12
CA TYR A 144 17.99 3.32 -5.18
C TYR A 144 17.60 3.75 -6.59
N GLY A 145 16.41 4.33 -6.75
CA GLY A 145 15.81 4.61 -8.04
C GLY A 145 15.87 6.09 -8.43
N LEU A 146 14.97 6.44 -9.35
CA LEU A 146 14.79 7.81 -9.81
C LEU A 146 13.65 8.44 -9.01
N ALA A 147 13.93 9.54 -8.33
CA ALA A 147 12.91 10.25 -7.55
C ALA A 147 11.65 10.60 -8.37
N ARG A 148 11.75 10.78 -9.70
CA ARG A 148 10.59 11.04 -10.57
C ARG A 148 9.63 9.85 -10.61
N ARG A 149 10.17 8.63 -10.66
CA ARG A 149 9.38 7.40 -10.67
C ARG A 149 8.74 7.14 -9.32
N ALA A 150 9.42 7.47 -8.22
CA ALA A 150 8.81 7.42 -6.89
C ALA A 150 7.52 8.26 -6.85
N MET A 151 7.53 9.47 -7.44
CA MET A 151 6.34 10.32 -7.53
C MET A 151 5.22 9.69 -8.38
N GLU A 152 5.56 9.11 -9.54
CA GLU A 152 4.58 8.40 -10.39
C GLU A 152 3.94 7.22 -9.65
N ILE A 153 4.73 6.50 -8.83
CA ILE A 153 4.23 5.39 -8.01
C ILE A 153 3.30 5.92 -6.91
N TYR A 154 3.65 7.02 -6.25
CA TYR A 154 2.76 7.65 -5.27
C TYR A 154 1.45 8.11 -5.91
N GLU A 155 1.48 8.70 -7.10
CA GLU A 155 0.27 9.11 -7.85
C GLU A 155 -0.59 7.89 -8.25
N ARG A 156 0.04 6.77 -8.64
CA ARG A 156 -0.69 5.51 -8.90
C ARG A 156 -1.28 4.92 -7.62
N ALA A 157 -0.57 5.04 -6.50
CA ALA A 157 -1.05 4.58 -5.20
C ALA A 157 -2.31 5.34 -4.77
N THR A 158 -2.37 6.65 -4.95
CA THR A 158 -3.55 7.44 -4.57
C THR A 158 -4.79 7.05 -5.37
N ARG A 159 -4.64 6.68 -6.64
CA ARG A 159 -5.76 6.22 -7.50
C ARG A 159 -6.30 4.84 -7.13
N THR A 160 -5.44 3.95 -6.65
CA THR A 160 -5.78 2.53 -6.41
C THR A 160 -6.19 2.22 -4.98
N VAL A 161 -5.75 3.04 -4.02
CA VAL A 161 -6.06 2.86 -2.59
C VAL A 161 -7.52 3.26 -2.29
N PRO A 162 -8.21 2.52 -1.39
CA PRO A 162 -9.59 2.84 -0.99
C PRO A 162 -9.69 4.21 -0.29
N ILE A 163 -10.88 4.82 -0.40
CA ILE A 163 -11.15 6.21 0.03
C ILE A 163 -10.68 6.48 1.47
N GLY A 164 -10.94 5.56 2.41
CA GLY A 164 -10.59 5.75 3.83
C GLY A 164 -9.09 5.71 4.16
N GLU A 165 -8.24 5.17 3.29
CA GLU A 165 -6.79 5.11 3.52
C GLU A 165 -6.01 6.10 2.64
N ARG A 166 -6.69 6.77 1.72
CA ARG A 166 -6.06 7.63 0.72
C ARG A 166 -5.43 8.87 1.35
N LEU A 167 -6.01 9.43 2.41
CA LEU A 167 -5.45 10.58 3.13
C LEU A 167 -4.07 10.27 3.73
N ALA A 168 -3.89 9.08 4.30
CA ALA A 168 -2.58 8.67 4.84
C ALA A 168 -1.51 8.53 3.74
N VAL A 169 -1.91 8.09 2.53
CA VAL A 169 -0.99 8.03 1.37
C VAL A 169 -0.61 9.43 0.92
N TYR A 170 -1.57 10.36 0.86
CA TYR A 170 -1.27 11.76 0.53
C TYR A 170 -0.36 12.43 1.56
N ASP A 171 -0.51 12.13 2.85
CA ASP A 171 0.38 12.67 3.88
C ASP A 171 1.83 12.23 3.69
N ILE A 172 2.04 10.95 3.42
CA ILE A 172 3.37 10.42 3.10
C ILE A 172 3.87 11.04 1.79
N TYR A 173 3.03 11.09 0.76
CA TYR A 173 3.42 11.65 -0.53
C TYR A 173 3.83 13.13 -0.41
N LEU A 174 3.07 13.93 0.34
CA LEU A 174 3.36 15.35 0.57
C LEU A 174 4.64 15.57 1.36
N SER A 175 4.86 14.82 2.45
CA SER A 175 6.12 14.90 3.20
C SER A 175 7.33 14.60 2.31
N ARG A 176 7.25 13.55 1.50
CA ARG A 176 8.32 13.20 0.55
C ARG A 176 8.48 14.22 -0.58
N ALA A 177 7.37 14.75 -1.10
CA ALA A 177 7.40 15.80 -2.11
C ALA A 177 8.10 17.07 -1.62
N THR A 178 7.84 17.47 -0.36
CA THR A 178 8.50 18.63 0.26
C THR A 178 10.00 18.44 0.42
N GLU A 179 10.46 17.22 0.73
CA GLU A 179 11.88 16.89 0.91
C GLU A 179 12.66 16.86 -0.41
N LEU A 180 12.06 16.32 -1.49
CA LEU A 180 12.79 15.99 -2.72
C LEU A 180 12.65 17.01 -3.86
N TYR A 181 11.50 17.68 -3.99
CA TYR A 181 11.16 18.46 -5.20
C TYR A 181 10.77 19.92 -4.92
N GLY A 182 10.60 20.28 -3.64
CA GLY A 182 10.26 21.64 -3.23
C GLY A 182 8.79 22.01 -3.54
N VAL A 183 8.52 23.32 -3.48
CA VAL A 183 7.16 23.88 -3.38
C VAL A 183 6.30 23.63 -4.62
N SER A 184 6.87 23.63 -5.83
CA SER A 184 6.10 23.48 -7.07
C SER A 184 5.39 22.13 -7.15
N LYS A 185 6.12 21.04 -6.86
CA LYS A 185 5.53 19.70 -6.95
C LYS A 185 4.51 19.47 -5.85
N VAL A 186 4.75 20.00 -4.66
CA VAL A 186 3.80 19.93 -3.53
C VAL A 186 2.46 20.56 -3.89
N ARG A 187 2.47 21.70 -4.60
CA ARG A 187 1.24 22.34 -5.11
C ARG A 187 0.48 21.45 -6.08
N GLU A 188 1.17 20.88 -7.07
CA GLU A 188 0.54 19.94 -8.02
C GLU A 188 -0.10 18.75 -7.29
N VAL A 189 0.54 18.23 -6.23
CA VAL A 189 -0.02 17.14 -5.42
C VAL A 189 -1.30 17.56 -4.70
N PHE A 190 -1.33 18.78 -4.14
CA PHE A 190 -2.53 19.29 -3.50
C PHE A 190 -3.66 19.53 -4.51
N GLU A 191 -3.36 20.12 -5.66
CA GLU A 191 -4.33 20.38 -6.73
C GLU A 191 -4.91 19.06 -7.26
N THR A 192 -4.06 18.09 -7.61
CA THR A 192 -4.51 16.77 -8.07
C THR A 192 -5.34 16.01 -7.04
N ALA A 193 -5.07 16.20 -5.75
CA ALA A 193 -5.86 15.58 -4.69
C ALA A 193 -7.24 16.23 -4.50
N ILE A 194 -7.34 17.55 -4.71
CA ILE A 194 -8.60 18.32 -4.60
C ILE A 194 -9.47 18.13 -5.84
N GLU A 195 -8.87 18.08 -7.02
CA GLU A 195 -9.56 17.86 -8.31
C GLU A 195 -9.97 16.40 -8.55
N ALA A 196 -9.56 15.47 -7.68
CA ALA A 196 -9.90 14.06 -7.82
C ALA A 196 -11.42 13.83 -7.66
N GLU A 197 -12.10 13.51 -8.76
CA GLU A 197 -13.54 13.20 -8.77
C GLU A 197 -13.86 11.75 -8.34
N PRO A 198 -15.05 11.47 -7.77
CA PRO A 198 -15.49 10.10 -7.47
C PRO A 198 -15.49 9.22 -8.73
N PRO A 199 -14.99 7.96 -8.69
CA PRO A 199 -14.71 7.10 -7.52
C PRO A 199 -13.27 7.19 -6.97
N HIS A 200 -12.44 8.10 -7.49
CA HIS A 200 -11.03 8.28 -7.08
C HIS A 200 -10.85 9.50 -6.16
N GLY A 201 -11.94 10.22 -5.88
CA GLY A 201 -12.00 11.36 -4.97
C GLY A 201 -11.97 10.97 -3.49
N LEU A 202 -11.46 11.88 -2.67
CA LEU A 202 -11.46 11.76 -1.22
C LEU A 202 -12.89 11.91 -0.67
N SER A 203 -13.12 11.47 0.57
CA SER A 203 -14.32 11.85 1.31
C SER A 203 -14.33 13.38 1.51
N ASP A 204 -15.51 14.00 1.56
CA ASP A 204 -15.64 15.45 1.75
C ASP A 204 -14.89 15.94 3.01
N ALA A 205 -14.89 15.13 4.08
CA ALA A 205 -14.15 15.40 5.31
C ALA A 205 -12.61 15.33 5.14
N ASP A 206 -12.13 14.37 4.34
CA ASP A 206 -10.71 14.19 4.06
C ASP A 206 -10.19 15.29 3.12
N CYS A 207 -10.99 15.65 2.11
CA CYS A 207 -10.70 16.77 1.21
C CYS A 207 -10.59 18.08 2.00
N ARG A 208 -11.49 18.31 2.96
CA ARG A 208 -11.44 19.49 3.83
C ARG A 208 -10.18 19.53 4.70
N THR A 209 -9.81 18.39 5.29
CA THR A 209 -8.59 18.27 6.09
C THR A 209 -7.35 18.59 5.23
N LEU A 210 -7.35 18.13 3.98
CA LEU A 210 -6.29 18.42 3.03
C LEU A 210 -6.24 19.91 2.64
N CYS A 211 -7.39 20.53 2.36
CA CYS A 211 -7.49 21.97 2.07
C CYS A 211 -6.98 22.84 3.22
N LEU A 212 -7.28 22.47 4.48
CA LEU A 212 -6.75 23.17 5.65
C LEU A 212 -5.22 23.09 5.72
N ARG A 213 -4.65 21.91 5.46
CA ARG A 213 -3.20 21.72 5.41
C ARG A 213 -2.57 22.49 4.26
N PHE A 214 -3.21 22.52 3.10
CA PHE A 214 -2.73 23.27 1.94
C PHE A 214 -2.74 24.78 2.19
N ALA A 215 -3.82 25.31 2.78
CA ALA A 215 -3.90 26.71 3.17
C ALA A 215 -2.83 27.09 4.22
N ALA A 216 -2.59 26.24 5.21
CA ALA A 216 -1.52 26.45 6.19
C ALA A 216 -0.11 26.39 5.55
N PHE A 217 0.08 25.56 4.54
CA PHE A 217 1.33 25.48 3.78
C PHE A 217 1.59 26.76 2.97
N GLU A 218 0.60 27.25 2.22
CA GLU A 218 0.71 28.51 1.46
C GLU A 218 0.87 29.73 2.38
N GLN A 219 0.24 29.73 3.56
CA GLN A 219 0.46 30.77 4.59
C GLN A 219 1.92 30.84 5.04
N ARG A 220 2.56 29.68 5.28
CA ARG A 220 3.99 29.63 5.66
C ARG A 220 4.90 30.14 4.55
N LEU A 221 4.48 30.03 3.30
CA LEU A 221 5.19 30.58 2.13
C LEU A 221 4.92 32.07 1.91
N GLY A 222 3.96 32.67 2.62
CA GLY A 222 3.57 34.07 2.49
C GLY A 222 2.56 34.36 1.37
N GLU A 223 2.02 33.33 0.71
CA GLU A 223 1.09 33.45 -0.43
C GLU A 223 -0.36 33.54 0.07
N VAL A 224 -0.71 34.69 0.63
CA VAL A 224 -2.02 34.94 1.26
C VAL A 224 -3.18 34.80 0.28
N ASP A 225 -3.04 35.30 -0.96
CA ASP A 225 -4.13 35.28 -1.94
C ASP A 225 -4.49 33.85 -2.38
N ARG A 226 -3.49 32.97 -2.47
CA ARG A 226 -3.70 31.55 -2.77
C ARG A 226 -4.35 30.82 -1.60
N ALA A 227 -3.86 31.06 -0.38
CA ALA A 227 -4.48 30.51 0.83
C ALA A 227 -5.97 30.88 0.92
N ARG A 228 -6.33 32.13 0.59
CA ARG A 228 -7.72 32.60 0.53
C ARG A 228 -8.54 31.88 -0.54
N ALA A 229 -7.97 31.66 -1.73
CA ALA A 229 -8.63 30.91 -2.80
C ALA A 229 -8.95 29.46 -2.36
N ILE A 230 -8.02 28.82 -1.65
CA ILE A 230 -8.21 27.45 -1.12
C ILE A 230 -9.34 27.42 -0.09
N PHE A 231 -9.41 28.39 0.83
CA PHE A 231 -10.52 28.48 1.79
C PHE A 231 -11.88 28.67 1.09
N ARG A 232 -11.93 29.50 0.05
CA ARG A 232 -13.15 29.68 -0.76
C ARG A 232 -13.55 28.40 -1.48
N HIS A 233 -12.58 27.63 -1.99
CA HIS A 233 -12.82 26.34 -2.64
C HIS A 233 -13.33 25.28 -1.64
N ALA A 234 -12.82 25.29 -0.41
CA ALA A 234 -13.23 24.34 0.63
C ALA A 234 -14.55 24.71 1.34
N ALA A 235 -15.03 25.95 1.18
CA ALA A 235 -16.24 26.44 1.83
C ALA A 235 -17.53 25.65 1.49
N PRO A 236 -17.79 25.23 0.24
CA PRO A 236 -18.96 24.41 -0.10
C PRO A 236 -18.90 22.99 0.46
N LEU A 237 -17.70 22.51 0.80
CA LEU A 237 -17.46 21.18 1.37
C LEU A 237 -17.56 21.17 2.89
N ALA A 238 -17.74 22.33 3.55
CA ALA A 238 -17.68 22.46 5.00
C ALA A 238 -19.01 22.97 5.57
N ASP A 239 -19.68 22.13 6.34
CA ASP A 239 -20.94 22.51 6.97
C ASP A 239 -20.68 23.41 8.17
N PRO A 240 -21.24 24.63 8.23
CA PRO A 240 -21.00 25.56 9.34
C PRO A 240 -21.41 25.06 10.74
N LYS A 241 -22.23 24.00 10.81
CA LYS A 241 -22.71 23.41 12.07
C LYS A 241 -21.81 22.30 12.60
N GLU A 242 -21.31 21.45 11.71
CA GLU A 242 -20.43 20.32 12.07
C GLU A 242 -18.95 20.75 12.13
N ASP A 243 -18.54 21.70 11.28
CA ASP A 243 -17.14 21.97 11.00
C ASP A 243 -16.65 23.31 11.49
N LYS A 244 -16.92 23.60 12.77
CA LYS A 244 -16.51 24.87 13.40
C LYS A 244 -15.00 25.11 13.32
N SER A 245 -14.19 24.05 13.40
CA SER A 245 -12.74 24.13 13.32
C SER A 245 -12.25 24.73 11.99
N PHE A 246 -12.89 24.41 10.87
CA PHE A 246 -12.57 24.98 9.57
C PHE A 246 -12.88 26.49 9.52
N TRP A 247 -14.08 26.86 9.95
CA TRP A 247 -14.52 28.26 9.96
C TRP A 247 -13.72 29.12 10.94
N ASP A 248 -13.32 28.57 12.07
CA ASP A 248 -12.47 29.26 13.05
C ASP A 248 -11.05 29.45 12.50
N ALA A 249 -10.49 28.45 11.80
CA ALA A 249 -9.20 28.59 11.10
C ALA A 249 -9.25 29.67 10.01
N TRP A 250 -10.33 29.73 9.23
CA TRP A 250 -10.50 30.78 8.22
C TRP A 250 -10.66 32.18 8.85
N LYS A 251 -11.42 32.30 9.95
CA LYS A 251 -11.52 33.56 10.69
C LYS A 251 -10.18 34.03 11.25
N GLN A 252 -9.38 33.13 11.82
CA GLN A 252 -8.04 33.45 12.30
C GLN A 252 -7.11 33.91 11.17
N PHE A 253 -7.22 33.26 9.99
CA PHE A 253 -6.49 33.66 8.80
C PHE A 253 -6.86 35.08 8.33
N GLU A 254 -8.15 35.39 8.18
CA GLU A 254 -8.59 36.73 7.77
C GLU A 254 -8.32 37.79 8.86
N ALA A 255 -8.29 37.42 10.14
CA ALA A 255 -7.88 38.34 11.21
C ALA A 255 -6.39 38.71 11.13
N ALA A 256 -5.53 37.79 10.69
CA ALA A 256 -4.10 38.01 10.56
C ALA A 256 -3.70 38.69 9.24
N HIS A 257 -4.40 38.40 8.14
CA HIS A 257 -3.98 38.80 6.78
C HIS A 257 -5.09 39.46 5.94
N GLY A 258 -6.29 39.64 6.49
CA GLY A 258 -7.46 40.15 5.78
C GLY A 258 -7.74 41.63 6.00
N ASN A 259 -8.69 42.14 5.21
CA ASN A 259 -9.25 43.48 5.30
C ASN A 259 -10.73 43.38 5.65
N GLU A 260 -11.38 44.49 6.01
CA GLU A 260 -12.81 44.49 6.39
C GLU A 260 -13.73 43.86 5.32
N ASP A 261 -13.40 44.04 4.04
CA ASP A 261 -14.21 43.52 2.94
C ASP A 261 -14.06 42.01 2.74
N THR A 262 -12.84 41.46 2.93
CA THR A 262 -12.63 40.01 2.87
C THR A 262 -13.27 39.31 4.06
N PHE A 263 -13.28 39.96 5.23
CA PHE A 263 -13.99 39.45 6.41
C PHE A 263 -15.52 39.46 6.20
N LYS A 264 -16.08 40.49 5.56
CA LYS A 264 -17.51 40.53 5.19
C LYS A 264 -17.87 39.43 4.18
N GLU A 265 -16.98 39.12 3.23
CA GLU A 265 -17.18 38.01 2.29
C GLU A 265 -17.20 36.65 2.99
N LEU A 266 -16.31 36.40 3.95
CA LEU A 266 -16.31 35.20 4.79
C LEU A 266 -17.66 35.04 5.51
N LEU A 267 -18.16 36.12 6.15
CA LEU A 267 -19.44 36.08 6.85
C LEU A 267 -20.62 35.85 5.91
N ARG A 268 -20.57 36.39 4.68
CA ARG A 268 -21.59 36.13 3.65
C ARG A 268 -21.60 34.64 3.28
N MET A 269 -20.43 34.05 3.01
CA MET A 269 -20.30 32.63 2.67
C MET A 269 -20.74 31.74 3.84
N GLN A 270 -20.36 32.08 5.07
CA GLN A 270 -20.80 31.33 6.24
C GLN A 270 -22.31 31.35 6.40
N ARG A 271 -22.97 32.48 6.07
CA ARG A 271 -24.43 32.61 6.16
C ARG A 271 -25.15 31.86 5.04
N THR A 272 -24.60 31.82 3.82
CA THR A 272 -25.23 31.09 2.70
C THR A 272 -25.27 29.59 2.92
N PHE A 273 -24.28 29.01 3.62
CA PHE A 273 -24.27 27.58 3.96
C PHE A 273 -24.92 27.27 5.32
N TYR A 274 -25.37 28.30 6.06
CA TYR A 274 -26.11 28.13 7.31
C TYR A 274 -27.62 27.95 7.11
N MET A 275 -28.13 28.44 5.97
CA MET A 275 -29.54 28.35 5.54
C MET A 275 -29.78 27.08 4.73
#